data_AF-A0A930RSA2-F1
#
_entry.id   AF-A0A930RSA2-F1
#
_cell.length_a   1.000
_cell.length_b   1.000
_cell.length_c   1.000
_cell.angle_alpha   90.00
_cell.angle_beta   90.00
_cell.angle_gamma   90.00
#
_symmetry.space_group_name_H-M   'P 1'
#
loop_
_entity.id
_entity.type
_entity.pdbx_description
1 polymer ?
#
loop_
_entity_poly.entity_id
_entity_poly.type
_entity_poly.pdbx_seq_one_letter_code
_entity_poly.pdbx_strand_id
1 'polypeptide(L)'
;MEKDFWQGVRDALPTALGYISIGLACGVVASPYLSPLEMALMSILVYAGAAQFAMISLIAAHSSILNMALTVCLINLRNMLMSLHTSSDFKDASLAHTIGIGSLLTDESYGVYLSEKLKTDTITVPWMHGNNLVGYVAW
;
A
#
# COMPACT_ATOMS: atom_id res chain seq x y z
N MET A 1 26.13 7.38 6.28
CA MET A 1 25.60 6.45 7.30
C MET A 1 24.44 5.73 6.66
N GLU A 2 24.46 4.40 6.65
CA GLU A 2 23.30 3.62 6.20
C GLU A 2 22.10 3.97 7.08
N LYS A 3 20.95 4.27 6.46
CA LYS A 3 19.73 4.55 7.19
C LYS A 3 19.18 3.28 7.83
N ASP A 4 18.69 3.41 9.05
CA ASP A 4 18.07 2.31 9.78
C ASP A 4 16.54 2.27 9.60
N PHE A 5 15.93 1.27 10.21
CA PHE A 5 14.49 1.06 10.20
C PHE A 5 13.71 2.26 10.79
N TRP A 6 14.18 2.83 11.90
CA TRP A 6 13.48 3.93 12.57
C TRP A 6 13.52 5.22 11.78
N GLN A 7 14.58 5.44 11.01
CA GLN A 7 14.67 6.52 10.06
C GLN A 7 13.61 6.37 8.96
N GLY A 8 13.39 5.14 8.47
CA GLY A 8 12.32 4.85 7.50
C GLY A 8 10.92 5.12 8.04
N VAL A 9 10.66 4.71 9.28
CA VAL A 9 9.41 5.03 9.98
C VAL A 9 9.21 6.55 10.04
N ARG A 10 10.24 7.28 10.48
CA ARG A 10 10.15 8.74 10.64
C ARG A 10 9.91 9.46 9.30
N ASP A 11 10.57 9.01 8.24
CA ASP A 11 10.44 9.58 6.90
C ASP A 11 9.03 9.34 6.32
N ALA A 12 8.39 8.23 6.70
CA ALA A 12 7.06 7.86 6.24
C ALA A 12 5.90 8.40 7.09
N LEU A 13 6.13 8.86 8.32
CA LEU A 13 5.07 9.38 9.21
C LEU A 13 4.07 10.36 8.56
N PRO A 14 4.49 11.31 7.68
CA PRO A 14 3.55 12.21 7.02
C PRO A 14 2.52 11.50 6.13
N THR A 15 2.83 10.33 5.59
CA THR A 15 1.92 9.57 4.72
C THR A 15 0.76 8.95 5.49
N ALA A 16 0.92 8.71 6.80
CA ALA A 16 -0.13 8.21 7.68
C ALA A 16 -1.40 9.07 7.65
N LEU A 17 -1.24 10.40 7.52
CA LEU A 17 -2.38 11.33 7.41
C LEU A 17 -3.19 11.08 6.13
N GLY A 18 -2.51 10.72 5.04
CA GLY A 18 -3.13 10.28 3.80
C GLY A 18 -3.99 9.04 4.02
N TYR A 19 -3.40 7.97 4.57
CA TYR A 19 -4.11 6.71 4.85
C TYR A 19 -5.33 6.91 5.73
N ILE A 20 -5.20 7.63 6.84
CA ILE A 20 -6.31 7.90 7.76
C ILE A 20 -7.46 8.61 7.03
N SER A 21 -7.15 9.64 6.24
CA SER A 21 -8.18 10.37 5.48
C SER A 21 -8.90 9.49 4.46
N ILE A 22 -8.16 8.63 3.75
CA ILE A 22 -8.71 7.68 2.78
C ILE A 22 -9.58 6.64 3.48
N GLY A 23 -9.13 6.09 4.61
CA GLY A 23 -9.86 5.10 5.40
C GLY A 23 -11.19 5.64 5.93
N LEU A 24 -11.19 6.88 6.45
CA LEU A 24 -12.42 7.56 6.88
C LEU A 24 -13.40 7.76 5.73
N ALA A 25 -12.93 8.25 4.57
CA ALA A 25 -13.76 8.41 3.39
C ALA A 25 -14.33 7.07 2.91
N CYS A 26 -13.51 6.02 2.91
CA CYS A 26 -13.92 4.67 2.52
C CYS A 26 -15.01 4.12 3.45
N GLY A 27 -14.86 4.28 4.77
CA GLY A 27 -15.86 3.85 5.75
C GLY A 27 -17.21 4.56 5.58
N VAL A 28 -17.21 5.85 5.26
CA VAL A 28 -18.45 6.60 4.96
C VAL A 28 -19.12 6.08 3.69
N VAL A 29 -18.35 5.78 2.64
CA VAL A 29 -18.89 5.24 1.38
C VAL A 29 -19.40 3.81 1.55
N ALA A 30 -18.76 3.01 2.41
CA ALA A 30 -19.13 1.62 2.69
C ALA A 30 -20.38 1.47 3.57
N SER A 31 -20.70 2.45 4.41
CA SER A 31 -21.72 2.32 5.47
C SER A 31 -23.11 1.85 5.00
N PRO A 32 -23.60 2.18 3.78
CA PRO A 32 -24.91 1.68 3.33
C PRO A 32 -24.88 0.22 2.83
N TYR A 33 -23.70 -0.33 2.57
CA TYR A 33 -23.53 -1.59 1.84
C TYR A 33 -22.84 -2.68 2.65
N LEU A 34 -22.05 -2.30 3.65
CA LEU A 34 -21.22 -3.20 4.45
C LEU A 34 -21.40 -2.91 5.93
N SER A 35 -21.42 -3.96 6.73
CA SER A 35 -21.31 -3.84 8.19
C SER A 35 -19.91 -3.34 8.59
N PRO A 36 -19.76 -2.75 9.80
CA PRO A 36 -18.44 -2.34 10.30
C PRO A 36 -17.42 -3.46 10.32
N LEU A 37 -17.85 -4.70 10.59
CA LEU A 37 -16.98 -5.88 10.59
C LEU A 37 -16.51 -6.23 9.17
N GLU A 38 -17.40 -6.24 8.19
CA GLU A 38 -17.04 -6.51 6.79
C GLU A 38 -16.10 -5.45 6.24
N MET A 39 -16.33 -4.18 6.58
CA MET A 39 -15.43 -3.09 6.20
C MET A 39 -14.05 -3.24 6.86
N ALA A 40 -13.99 -3.59 8.14
CA ALA A 40 -12.72 -3.84 8.85
C ALA A 40 -11.95 -5.02 8.22
N LEU A 41 -12.64 -6.12 7.91
CA LEU A 41 -12.03 -7.27 7.21
C LEU A 41 -11.53 -6.87 5.81
N MET A 42 -12.30 -6.05 5.09
CA MET A 42 -11.90 -5.53 3.79
C MET A 42 -10.62 -4.69 3.88
N SER A 43 -10.43 -3.87 4.92
CA SER A 43 -9.18 -3.11 5.12
C SER A 43 -8.01 -4.01 5.44
N ILE A 44 -8.17 -5.01 6.29
CA ILE A 44 -7.07 -5.94 6.64
C ILE A 44 -6.61 -6.74 5.41
N LEU A 45 -7.57 -7.18 4.58
CA LEU A 45 -7.30 -8.08 3.45
C LEU A 45 -6.94 -7.33 2.16
N VAL A 46 -7.52 -6.15 1.93
CA VAL A 46 -7.34 -5.37 0.70
C VAL A 46 -6.61 -4.08 1.03
N TYR A 47 -5.29 -4.19 1.06
CA TYR A 47 -4.38 -3.06 1.24
C TYR A 47 -4.22 -2.25 -0.06
N ALA A 48 -5.32 -1.63 -0.50
CA ALA A 48 -5.36 -0.79 -1.71
C ALA A 48 -6.60 0.12 -1.70
N GLY A 49 -6.41 1.41 -1.45
CA GLY A 49 -7.51 2.38 -1.34
C GLY A 49 -8.40 2.46 -2.58
N ALA A 50 -7.83 2.67 -3.77
CA ALA A 50 -8.59 2.74 -5.02
C ALA A 50 -9.40 1.45 -5.29
N ALA A 51 -8.84 0.30 -4.90
CA ALA A 51 -9.51 -0.98 -5.04
C ALA A 51 -10.70 -1.12 -4.09
N GLN A 52 -10.58 -0.67 -2.84
CA GLN A 52 -11.71 -0.68 -1.91
C GLN A 52 -12.90 0.16 -2.40
N PHE A 53 -12.66 1.39 -2.85
CA PHE A 53 -13.75 2.22 -3.41
C PHE A 53 -14.41 1.57 -4.61
N ALA A 54 -13.61 0.96 -5.50
CA ALA A 54 -14.14 0.23 -6.65
C ALA A 54 -14.95 -1.00 -6.23
N MET A 55 -14.47 -1.78 -5.26
CA MET A 55 -15.20 -2.93 -4.72
C MET A 55 -16.52 -2.51 -4.08
N ILE A 56 -16.53 -1.47 -3.24
CA ILE A 56 -17.77 -0.97 -2.61
C ILE A 56 -18.78 -0.54 -3.68
N SER A 57 -18.32 0.17 -4.72
CA SER A 57 -19.17 0.57 -5.84
C SER A 57 -19.76 -0.62 -6.60
N LEU A 58 -18.96 -1.67 -6.80
CA LEU A 58 -19.40 -2.91 -7.47
C LEU A 58 -20.33 -3.75 -6.58
N ILE A 59 -20.13 -3.76 -5.27
CA ILE A 59 -21.05 -4.37 -4.28
C ILE A 59 -22.39 -3.64 -4.32
N ALA A 60 -22.38 -2.31 -4.29
CA ALA A 60 -23.59 -1.49 -4.43
C ALA A 60 -24.36 -1.79 -5.74
N ALA A 61 -23.62 -2.03 -6.83
CA ALA A 61 -24.17 -2.41 -8.12
C ALA A 61 -24.55 -3.90 -8.25
N HIS A 62 -24.42 -4.69 -7.19
CA HIS A 62 -24.70 -6.14 -7.18
C HIS A 62 -23.92 -6.90 -8.28
N SER A 63 -22.67 -6.49 -8.54
CA SER A 63 -21.81 -7.10 -9.55
C SER A 63 -21.34 -8.50 -9.14
N SER A 64 -20.92 -9.31 -10.12
CA SER A 64 -20.31 -10.61 -9.88
C SER A 64 -18.93 -10.49 -9.21
N ILE A 65 -18.54 -11.53 -8.47
CA ILE A 65 -17.22 -11.65 -7.84
C ILE A 65 -16.09 -11.61 -8.89
N LEU A 66 -16.32 -12.22 -10.06
CA LEU A 66 -15.34 -12.22 -11.15
C LEU A 66 -15.04 -10.80 -11.64
N ASN A 67 -16.08 -9.98 -11.82
CA ASN A 67 -15.90 -8.59 -12.23
C ASN A 67 -15.13 -7.79 -11.16
N MET A 68 -15.47 -7.98 -9.88
CA MET A 68 -14.72 -7.36 -8.79
C MET A 68 -13.24 -7.75 -8.80
N ALA A 69 -12.95 -9.04 -8.92
CA ALA A 69 -11.58 -9.55 -8.97
C ALA A 69 -10.80 -8.97 -10.17
N LEU A 70 -11.41 -8.92 -11.35
CA LEU A 70 -10.79 -8.33 -12.55
C LEU A 70 -10.55 -6.83 -12.37
N THR A 71 -11.54 -6.08 -11.86
CA THR A 71 -11.38 -4.64 -11.60
C THR A 71 -10.28 -4.37 -10.60
N VAL A 72 -10.24 -5.10 -9.47
CA VAL A 72 -9.18 -4.97 -8.46
C VAL A 72 -7.82 -5.29 -9.06
N CYS A 73 -7.70 -6.38 -9.82
CA CYS A 73 -6.46 -6.75 -10.49
C CYS A 73 -5.98 -5.62 -11.43
N LEU A 74 -6.86 -5.14 -12.31
CA LEU A 74 -6.53 -4.11 -13.30
C LEU A 74 -6.14 -2.78 -12.65
N ILE A 75 -6.85 -2.34 -11.61
CA ILE A 75 -6.51 -1.11 -10.87
C ILE A 75 -5.14 -1.24 -10.21
N ASN A 76 -4.81 -2.41 -9.67
CA ASN A 76 -3.55 -2.63 -8.94
C ASN A 76 -2.36 -2.99 -9.82
N LEU A 77 -2.51 -3.10 -11.15
CA LEU A 77 -1.36 -3.33 -12.04
C LEU A 77 -0.26 -2.27 -11.86
N ARG A 78 -0.61 -1.05 -11.42
CA ARG A 78 0.38 -0.02 -11.09
C ARG A 78 1.33 -0.44 -9.96
N ASN A 79 0.82 -1.13 -8.94
CA ASN A 79 1.63 -1.60 -7.82
C ASN A 79 2.63 -2.66 -8.29
N MET A 80 2.22 -3.53 -9.22
CA MET A 80 3.13 -4.49 -9.85
C MET A 80 4.28 -3.78 -10.59
N LEU A 81 3.99 -2.74 -11.37
CA LEU A 81 5.01 -1.97 -12.09
C LEU A 81 5.95 -1.23 -11.14
N MET A 82 5.42 -0.62 -10.08
CA MET A 82 6.24 0.04 -9.06
C MET A 82 7.15 -0.96 -8.32
N SER A 83 6.61 -2.13 -7.94
CA SER A 83 7.39 -3.20 -7.30
C SER A 83 8.49 -3.74 -8.21
N LEU A 84 8.24 -3.85 -9.52
CA LEU A 84 9.26 -4.21 -10.50
C LEU A 84 10.38 -3.17 -10.56
N HIS A 85 10.06 -1.88 -10.62
CA HIS A 85 11.07 -0.82 -10.61
C HIS A 85 11.90 -0.84 -9.32
N THR A 86 11.25 -0.87 -8.16
CA THR A 86 11.91 -0.86 -6.85
C THR A 86 12.76 -2.11 -6.62
N SER A 87 12.38 -3.27 -7.17
CA SER A 87 13.17 -4.51 -7.04
C SER A 87 14.60 -4.41 -7.57
N SER A 88 14.85 -3.50 -8.51
CA SER A 88 16.18 -3.31 -9.10
C SER A 88 17.23 -2.77 -8.12
N ASP A 89 16.80 -2.13 -7.03
CA ASP A 89 17.68 -1.62 -5.97
C ASP A 89 17.89 -2.62 -4.83
N PHE A 90 17.15 -3.74 -4.81
CA PHE A 90 17.19 -4.75 -3.76
C PHE A 90 17.63 -6.13 -4.29
N LYS A 91 18.47 -6.16 -5.33
CA LYS A 91 18.90 -7.41 -6.00
C LYS A 91 19.60 -8.41 -5.09
N ASP A 92 20.35 -7.90 -4.10
CA ASP A 92 21.09 -8.72 -3.13
C ASP A 92 20.25 -9.09 -1.90
N ALA A 93 19.00 -8.62 -1.82
CA ALA A 93 18.10 -8.97 -0.74
C ALA A 93 17.57 -10.41 -0.90
N SER A 94 17.26 -11.06 0.23
CA SER A 94 16.63 -12.37 0.19
C SER A 94 15.24 -12.29 -0.45
N LEU A 95 14.77 -13.39 -1.03
CA LEU A 95 13.44 -13.48 -1.66
C LEU A 95 12.32 -13.03 -0.70
N ALA A 96 12.45 -13.33 0.60
CA ALA A 96 11.49 -12.91 1.62
C ALA A 96 11.41 -11.37 1.76
N HIS A 97 12.55 -10.68 1.71
CA HIS A 97 12.57 -9.22 1.74
C HIS A 97 12.00 -8.61 0.47
N THR A 98 12.34 -9.17 -0.71
CA THR A 98 11.81 -8.68 -1.99
C THR A 98 10.29 -8.83 -2.08
N ILE A 99 9.76 -9.97 -1.63
CA ILE A 99 8.30 -10.18 -1.53
C ILE A 99 7.70 -9.20 -0.52
N GLY A 100 8.26 -9.08 0.69
CA GLY A 100 7.74 -8.18 1.72
C GLY A 100 7.73 -6.71 1.29
N ILE A 101 8.80 -6.24 0.64
CA ILE A 101 8.89 -4.87 0.11
C ILE A 101 7.86 -4.67 -1.00
N GLY A 102 7.76 -5.59 -1.94
CA GLY A 102 6.86 -5.47 -3.09
C GLY A 102 5.37 -5.63 -2.75
N SER A 103 5.03 -6.40 -1.72
CA SER A 103 3.63 -6.61 -1.28
C SER A 103 3.09 -5.46 -0.42
N LEU A 104 3.95 -4.72 0.27
CA LEU A 104 3.57 -3.58 1.11
C LEU A 104 3.79 -2.23 0.43
N LEU A 105 4.19 -2.25 -0.84
CA LEU A 105 4.42 -1.03 -1.61
C LEU A 105 3.09 -0.35 -1.97
N THR A 106 3.03 0.96 -1.77
CA THR A 106 1.90 1.84 -2.09
C THR A 106 2.39 3.06 -2.86
N ASP A 107 1.47 3.88 -3.37
CA ASP A 107 1.85 5.12 -4.05
C ASP A 107 2.60 6.07 -3.09
N GLU A 108 2.21 6.13 -1.81
CA GLU A 108 2.85 6.97 -0.82
C GLU A 108 4.20 6.40 -0.37
N SER A 109 4.29 5.09 -0.11
CA SER A 109 5.57 4.48 0.29
C SER A 109 6.57 4.50 -0.86
N TYR A 110 6.10 4.33 -2.09
CA TYR A 110 6.90 4.51 -3.31
C TYR A 110 7.34 5.97 -3.48
N GLY A 111 6.48 6.95 -3.18
CA GLY A 111 6.83 8.36 -3.20
C GLY A 111 7.95 8.72 -2.22
N VAL A 112 7.87 8.19 -0.98
CA VAL A 112 8.93 8.34 0.03
C VAL A 112 10.24 7.69 -0.44
N TYR A 113 10.15 6.46 -0.97
CA TYR A 113 11.29 5.76 -1.58
C TYR A 113 11.94 6.58 -2.72
N LEU A 114 11.15 7.16 -3.63
CA LEU A 114 11.67 7.96 -4.73
C LEU A 114 12.34 9.25 -4.20
N SER A 115 11.75 9.90 -3.20
CA SER A 115 12.33 11.08 -2.56
C SER A 115 13.69 10.78 -1.92
N GLU A 116 13.85 9.58 -1.35
CA GLU A 116 15.12 9.13 -0.79
C GLU A 116 16.13 8.78 -1.89
N LYS A 117 15.69 8.08 -2.94
CA LYS A 117 16.52 7.72 -4.10
C LYS A 117 17.10 8.95 -4.81
N LEU A 118 16.42 10.09 -4.76
CA LEU A 118 16.95 11.36 -5.28
C LEU A 118 18.05 11.99 -4.42
N LYS A 119 18.14 11.61 -3.13
CA LYS A 119 19.15 12.14 -2.19
C LYS A 119 20.34 11.20 -2.04
N THR A 120 20.13 9.90 -2.22
CA THR A 120 21.12 8.86 -1.98
C THR A 120 21.05 7.76 -3.04
N ASP A 121 22.19 7.28 -3.51
CA ASP A 121 22.26 6.19 -4.49
C ASP A 121 21.95 4.80 -3.90
N THR A 122 21.95 4.65 -2.56
CA THR A 122 21.75 3.35 -1.89
C THR A 122 20.59 3.41 -0.90
N ILE A 123 19.62 2.50 -1.07
CA ILE A 123 18.48 2.34 -0.18
C ILE A 123 18.65 1.04 0.60
N THR A 124 18.58 1.13 1.93
CA THR A 124 18.76 -0.05 2.79
C THR A 124 17.44 -0.80 2.95
N VAL A 125 17.52 -2.14 3.00
CA VAL A 125 16.36 -3.00 3.25
C VAL A 125 15.63 -2.65 4.56
N PRO A 126 16.32 -2.44 5.71
CA PRO A 126 15.65 -2.08 6.96
C PRO A 126 14.87 -0.76 6.88
N TRP A 127 15.43 0.25 6.21
CA TRP A 127 14.74 1.53 6.01
C TRP A 127 13.46 1.36 5.20
N MET A 128 13.49 0.56 4.13
CA MET A 128 12.31 0.31 3.28
C MET A 128 11.20 -0.43 4.04
N HIS A 129 11.55 -1.38 4.92
CA HIS A 129 10.55 -2.02 5.80
C HIS A 129 9.96 -1.03 6.81
N GLY A 130 10.76 -0.10 7.33
CA GLY A 130 10.28 0.97 8.20
C GLY A 130 9.28 1.89 7.49
N ASN A 131 9.58 2.27 6.25
CA ASN A 131 8.69 3.05 5.39
C ASN A 131 7.36 2.32 5.13
N ASN A 132 7.42 1.06 4.72
CA ASN A 132 6.23 0.26 4.42
C ASN A 132 5.36 -0.03 5.66
N LEU A 133 5.97 -0.23 6.84
CA LEU A 133 5.22 -0.52 8.06
C LEU A 133 4.28 0.62 8.44
N VAL A 134 4.72 1.87 8.30
CA VAL A 134 3.89 3.03 8.65
C VAL A 134 2.60 3.05 7.84
N GLY A 135 2.67 2.75 6.55
CA GLY A 135 1.49 2.68 5.70
C GLY A 135 0.50 1.61 6.15
N TYR A 136 0.98 0.40 6.42
CA TYR A 136 0.10 -0.70 6.84
C TYR A 136 -0.49 -0.51 8.23
N VAL A 137 0.24 0.13 9.16
CA VAL A 137 -0.28 0.42 10.52
C VAL A 137 -1.27 1.57 10.52
N ALA A 138 -1.12 2.55 9.62
CA ALA A 138 -2.03 3.69 9.51
C ALA A 138 -3.33 3.36 8.75
N TRP A 139 -3.30 2.33 7.91
CA TRP A 139 -4.41 1.82 7.11
C TRP A 139 -5.46 1.07 7.94
#